data_AF-A0A2V4ALE3-F1
#
_entry.id   AF-A0A2V4ALE3-F1
#
_cell.length_a   1.000
_cell.length_b   1.000
_cell.length_c   1.000
_cell.angle_alpha   90.00
_cell.angle_beta   90.00
_cell.angle_gamma   90.00
#
_symmetry.space_group_name_H-M   'P 1'
#
loop_
_entity.id
_entity.type
_entity.pdbx_description
1 polymer ?
#
loop_
_entity_poly.entity_id
_entity_poly.type
_entity_poly.pdbx_seq_one_letter_code
_entity_poly.pdbx_strand_id
1 'polypeptide(L)'
;MRRGWFRSIAVLAAGVAAAALSTPAMAEQAGVAVHTAERGAAAVTDYWTADRMRAATPLDRLLAAPGQVLGEVARGLPEVLPPVGPQASPSTGEPWTGGGEVAETAGRVFFTFNGNPASCSGNAVTSGNRSVVITAGHCVKYQGSWHTDWIFVPGYDDGAAPYGEWVARQTLTTPQWEASEDLNYDVGAAVVEPLNGAHLTDVVGGQGIAFNQQRGQDMYAFGYPAADPYDGSELIHCAGGTFTDPFTTDDHAMRCDMTGGSSGGPWFLGFDEATGTGVQASVNSFGYTFLPGYMFGPYFGSEAQALYEQAASA
;
A
#
# COMPACT_ATOMS: atom_id res chain seq x y z
N MET A 1 49.37 -10.52 86.87
CA MET A 1 48.44 -11.66 87.09
C MET A 1 47.11 -11.36 86.41
N ARG A 2 46.51 -12.38 85.76
CA ARG A 2 45.17 -12.44 85.12
C ARG A 2 45.08 -11.76 83.73
N ARG A 3 45.33 -12.52 82.65
CA ARG A 3 44.37 -13.32 81.83
C ARG A 3 43.31 -12.45 81.13
N GLY A 4 43.58 -12.10 79.87
CA GLY A 4 42.61 -11.56 78.91
C GLY A 4 42.38 -12.56 77.78
N TRP A 5 41.13 -12.99 77.62
CA TRP A 5 40.65 -13.98 76.65
C TRP A 5 40.61 -13.39 75.22
N PHE A 6 41.05 -14.19 74.25
CA PHE A 6 40.90 -13.92 72.82
C PHE A 6 39.42 -13.99 72.42
N ARG A 7 38.92 -12.98 71.69
CA ARG A 7 37.68 -13.04 70.92
C ARG A 7 38.01 -12.85 69.44
N SER A 8 37.74 -13.89 68.66
CA SER A 8 37.88 -13.95 67.22
C SER A 8 36.95 -12.95 66.54
N ILE A 9 37.49 -12.16 65.61
CA ILE A 9 36.73 -11.27 64.72
C ILE A 9 36.38 -12.09 63.47
N ALA A 10 35.09 -12.36 63.26
CA ALA A 10 34.59 -12.88 61.99
C ALA A 10 34.37 -11.69 61.04
N VAL A 11 35.16 -11.62 59.97
CA VAL A 11 35.00 -10.65 58.89
C VAL A 11 33.93 -11.18 57.94
N LEU A 12 32.75 -10.55 57.94
CA LEU A 12 31.72 -10.76 56.91
C LEU A 12 32.15 -10.02 55.64
N ALA A 13 32.60 -10.77 54.64
CA ALA A 13 32.81 -10.26 53.29
C ALA A 13 31.46 -10.12 52.58
N ALA A 14 30.99 -8.89 52.42
CA ALA A 14 29.84 -8.57 51.57
C ALA A 14 30.28 -8.61 50.10
N GLY A 15 29.99 -9.71 49.41
CA GLY A 15 30.15 -9.82 47.96
C GLY A 15 29.09 -8.98 47.26
N VAL A 16 29.50 -7.89 46.61
CA VAL A 16 28.63 -7.13 45.70
C VAL A 16 28.55 -7.91 44.38
N ALA A 17 27.45 -8.61 44.17
CA ALA A 17 27.12 -9.19 42.87
C ALA A 17 26.69 -8.05 41.93
N ALA A 18 27.59 -7.60 41.06
CA ALA A 18 27.24 -6.73 39.94
C ALA A 18 26.45 -7.57 38.92
N ALA A 19 25.12 -7.45 38.96
CA ALA A 19 24.28 -7.95 37.89
C ALA A 19 24.56 -7.09 36.64
N ALA A 20 25.30 -7.64 35.69
CA ALA A 20 25.40 -7.07 34.35
C ALA A 20 24.01 -7.16 33.72
N LEU A 21 23.27 -6.06 33.72
CA LEU A 21 22.06 -5.89 32.93
C LEU A 21 22.49 -5.88 31.46
N SER A 22 22.46 -7.03 30.80
CA SER A 22 22.46 -7.08 29.34
C SER A 22 21.14 -6.47 28.89
N THR A 23 21.17 -5.19 28.51
CA THR A 23 20.10 -4.59 27.73
C THR A 23 19.94 -5.45 26.48
N PRO A 24 18.77 -6.06 26.21
CA PRO A 24 18.55 -6.65 24.91
C PRO A 24 18.79 -5.54 23.89
N ALA A 25 19.67 -5.77 22.92
CA ALA A 25 19.76 -4.90 21.75
C ALA A 25 18.36 -4.88 21.16
N MET A 26 17.67 -3.73 21.25
CA MET A 26 16.50 -3.51 20.41
C MET A 26 17.03 -3.65 18.99
N ALA A 27 16.53 -4.66 18.26
CA ALA A 27 16.74 -4.70 16.82
C ALA A 27 16.27 -3.34 16.30
N GLU A 28 17.19 -2.58 15.73
CA GLU A 28 16.87 -1.37 14.99
C GLU A 28 15.84 -1.79 13.95
N GLN A 29 14.59 -1.33 14.09
CA GLN A 29 13.62 -1.55 13.03
C GLN A 29 14.24 -0.97 11.77
N ALA A 30 14.42 -1.82 10.76
CA ALA A 30 14.93 -1.36 9.48
C ALA A 30 14.05 -0.18 9.03
N GLY A 31 14.68 0.96 8.75
CA GLY A 31 13.97 2.15 8.32
C GLY A 31 13.18 1.88 7.04
N VAL A 32 12.12 2.65 6.83
CA VAL A 32 11.37 2.67 5.56
C VAL A 32 12.34 2.82 4.39
N ALA A 33 12.17 2.00 3.35
CA ALA A 33 13.02 2.06 2.19
C ALA A 33 12.62 3.25 1.31
N VAL A 34 13.58 4.10 0.95
CA VAL A 34 13.35 5.34 0.20
C VAL A 34 14.21 5.36 -1.06
N HIS A 35 13.60 5.69 -2.18
CA HIS A 35 14.26 5.94 -3.46
C HIS A 35 13.93 7.35 -3.94
N THR A 36 14.97 8.12 -4.28
CA THR A 36 14.83 9.47 -4.82
C THR A 36 14.89 9.41 -6.34
N ALA A 37 13.94 10.05 -7.02
CA ALA A 37 13.88 10.10 -8.46
C ALA A 37 15.13 10.78 -9.05
N GLU A 38 15.75 10.16 -10.05
CA GLU A 38 16.98 10.67 -10.67
C GLU A 38 16.71 11.68 -11.79
N ARG A 39 15.57 11.56 -12.48
CA ARG A 39 15.17 12.46 -13.57
C ARG A 39 14.29 13.58 -13.05
N GLY A 40 14.54 14.80 -13.54
CA GLY A 40 13.74 15.97 -13.21
C GLY A 40 12.32 15.90 -13.81
N ALA A 41 11.36 16.54 -13.12
CA ALA A 41 9.94 16.47 -13.45
C ALA A 41 9.61 16.73 -14.92
N ALA A 42 10.17 17.80 -15.51
CA ALA A 42 9.90 18.14 -16.92
C ALA A 42 10.25 17.00 -17.90
N ALA A 43 11.36 16.29 -17.67
CA ALA A 43 11.78 15.20 -18.54
C ALA A 43 10.87 13.97 -18.42
N VAL A 44 10.32 13.74 -17.22
CA VAL A 44 9.37 12.65 -16.96
C VAL A 44 8.00 12.97 -17.58
N THR A 45 7.52 14.21 -17.43
CA THR A 45 6.30 14.69 -18.09
C THR A 45 6.42 14.62 -19.61
N ASP A 46 7.54 15.06 -20.20
CA ASP A 46 7.76 14.96 -21.66
C ASP A 46 7.82 13.50 -22.16
N TYR A 47 8.21 12.56 -21.28
CA TYR A 47 8.24 11.14 -21.61
C TYR A 47 6.84 10.54 -21.70
N TRP A 48 5.92 10.93 -20.81
CA TRP A 48 4.55 10.42 -20.77
C TRP A 48 3.62 11.22 -21.67
N THR A 49 3.35 10.67 -22.85
CA THR A 49 2.28 11.18 -23.72
C THR A 49 0.99 10.41 -23.46
N ALA A 50 -0.16 10.97 -23.86
CA ALA A 50 -1.44 10.26 -23.84
C ALA A 50 -1.35 8.88 -24.52
N ASP A 51 -0.67 8.79 -25.66
CA ASP A 51 -0.48 7.52 -26.37
C ASP A 51 0.40 6.54 -25.59
N ARG A 52 1.45 7.01 -24.91
CA ARG A 52 2.28 6.14 -24.06
C ARG A 52 1.51 5.68 -22.82
N MET A 53 0.69 6.53 -22.24
CA MET A 53 -0.18 6.18 -21.12
C MET A 53 -1.19 5.11 -21.52
N ARG A 54 -1.88 5.27 -22.65
CA ARG A 54 -2.80 4.25 -23.18
C ARG A 54 -2.09 2.92 -23.47
N ALA A 55 -0.86 2.99 -23.98
CA ALA A 55 -0.05 1.81 -24.30
C ALA A 55 0.66 1.19 -23.10
N ALA A 56 0.61 1.80 -21.91
CA ALA A 56 1.28 1.29 -20.72
C ALA A 56 0.69 -0.07 -20.32
N THR A 57 1.55 -1.06 -20.14
CA THR A 57 1.12 -2.42 -19.84
C THR A 57 0.86 -2.56 -18.33
N PRO A 58 -0.27 -3.12 -17.88
CA PRO A 58 -0.43 -3.40 -16.45
C PRO A 58 0.72 -4.27 -15.96
N LEU A 59 1.32 -3.92 -14.82
CA LEU A 59 2.57 -4.55 -14.35
C LEU A 59 2.46 -6.08 -14.34
N ASP A 60 1.35 -6.63 -13.87
CA ASP A 60 1.05 -8.08 -13.84
C ASP A 60 1.26 -8.79 -15.19
N ARG A 61 0.94 -8.14 -16.32
CA ARG A 61 1.15 -8.72 -17.66
C ARG A 61 2.63 -8.81 -18.03
N LEU A 62 3.46 -7.89 -17.54
CA LEU A 62 4.91 -7.94 -17.73
C LEU A 62 5.57 -9.05 -16.89
N LEU A 63 4.88 -9.52 -15.85
CA LEU A 63 5.35 -10.56 -14.93
C LEU A 63 4.97 -11.97 -15.38
N ALA A 64 4.07 -12.13 -16.36
CA ALA A 64 3.56 -13.42 -16.81
C ALA A 64 4.61 -14.25 -17.60
N ALA A 65 5.51 -14.89 -16.86
CA ALA A 65 6.19 -16.16 -17.16
C ALA A 65 5.98 -17.13 -15.97
N PRO A 66 5.90 -18.46 -16.16
CA PRO A 66 5.21 -19.32 -15.22
C PRO A 66 6.00 -19.66 -13.95
N GLY A 67 5.33 -19.47 -12.80
CA GLY A 67 5.28 -20.46 -11.73
C GLY A 67 6.11 -20.18 -10.48
N GLN A 68 5.42 -20.09 -9.33
CA GLN A 68 5.75 -20.88 -8.14
C GLN A 68 4.45 -21.29 -7.41
N VAL A 69 4.33 -22.58 -7.15
CA VAL A 69 3.30 -23.19 -6.29
C VAL A 69 3.98 -23.47 -4.96
N LEU A 70 3.44 -22.94 -3.86
CA LEU A 70 3.83 -23.34 -2.50
C LEU A 70 2.70 -24.20 -1.90
N GLY A 71 3.10 -25.26 -1.20
CA GLY A 71 2.29 -26.45 -0.92
C GLY A 71 1.17 -26.29 0.10
N GLU A 72 0.27 -27.29 0.08
CA GLU A 72 -0.92 -27.42 0.93
C GLU A 72 -0.63 -27.45 2.43
N VAL A 73 -1.44 -26.70 3.19
CA VAL A 73 -1.68 -26.91 4.63
C VAL A 73 -3.19 -27.00 4.87
N ALA A 74 -3.62 -27.90 5.76
CA ALA A 74 -5.00 -28.32 5.94
C ALA A 74 -5.94 -27.21 6.45
N ARG A 75 -7.15 -27.13 5.85
CA ARG A 75 -8.22 -26.18 6.18
C ARG A 75 -8.99 -26.55 7.45
N GLY A 76 -9.21 -25.57 8.32
CA GLY A 76 -10.31 -25.55 9.29
C GLY A 76 -11.63 -25.08 8.66
N LEU A 77 -12.75 -25.40 9.30
CA LEU A 77 -14.10 -25.03 8.83
C LEU A 77 -14.44 -23.57 9.19
N PRO A 78 -15.04 -22.78 8.27
CA PRO A 78 -15.46 -21.40 8.56
C PRO A 78 -16.78 -21.35 9.35
N GLU A 79 -16.85 -20.41 10.29
CA GLU A 79 -18.08 -19.99 10.98
C GLU A 79 -18.50 -18.61 10.46
N VAL A 80 -19.82 -18.43 10.22
CA VAL A 80 -20.40 -17.20 9.67
C VAL A 80 -21.06 -16.39 10.78
N LEU A 81 -20.72 -15.12 10.90
CA LEU A 81 -21.49 -14.12 11.64
C LEU A 81 -21.95 -13.02 10.67
N PRO A 82 -23.25 -12.64 10.65
CA PRO A 82 -23.74 -11.61 9.74
C PRO A 82 -23.44 -10.19 10.29
N PRO A 83 -22.97 -9.24 9.46
CA PRO A 83 -22.89 -7.84 9.87
C PRO A 83 -24.23 -7.12 9.74
N VAL A 84 -24.50 -6.23 10.70
CA VAL A 84 -25.62 -5.27 10.71
C VAL A 84 -25.02 -3.88 10.55
N GLY A 85 -25.03 -3.37 9.31
CA GLY A 85 -24.68 -2.01 8.92
C GLY A 85 -25.37 -1.71 7.58
N PRO A 86 -25.56 -0.44 7.17
CA PRO A 86 -26.13 -0.12 5.87
C PRO A 86 -25.24 -0.78 4.79
N GLN A 87 -25.80 -1.78 4.11
CA GLN A 87 -25.03 -2.58 3.16
C GLN A 87 -24.77 -1.76 1.92
N ALA A 88 -23.49 -1.65 1.55
CA ALA A 88 -23.06 -1.35 0.20
C ALA A 88 -23.83 -2.23 -0.79
N SER A 89 -24.21 -1.69 -1.94
CA SER A 89 -24.61 -2.57 -3.03
C SER A 89 -23.38 -3.39 -3.42
N PRO A 90 -23.44 -4.74 -3.35
CA PRO A 90 -22.27 -5.54 -3.64
C PRO A 90 -21.85 -5.30 -5.10
N SER A 91 -20.58 -4.96 -5.25
CA SER A 91 -19.93 -4.67 -6.52
C SER A 91 -18.75 -5.60 -6.71
N THR A 92 -18.56 -6.13 -7.91
CA THR A 92 -17.42 -7.01 -8.20
C THR A 92 -16.56 -6.49 -9.34
N GLY A 93 -16.71 -5.24 -9.78
CA GLY A 93 -15.83 -4.70 -10.84
C GLY A 93 -16.55 -3.86 -11.89
N GLU A 94 -17.66 -3.21 -11.58
CA GLU A 94 -18.28 -2.28 -12.53
C GLU A 94 -17.69 -0.85 -12.45
N PRO A 95 -17.81 -0.07 -13.54
CA PRO A 95 -17.36 1.33 -13.54
C PRO A 95 -18.00 2.16 -12.43
N TRP A 96 -17.21 3.00 -11.79
CA TRP A 96 -17.68 3.93 -10.78
C TRP A 96 -18.38 5.13 -11.44
N THR A 97 -19.68 5.27 -11.19
CA THR A 97 -20.49 6.40 -11.70
C THR A 97 -20.94 7.39 -10.63
N GLY A 98 -20.55 7.19 -9.37
CA GLY A 98 -20.99 8.03 -8.25
C GLY A 98 -20.30 9.40 -8.18
N GLY A 99 -19.20 9.59 -8.91
CA GLY A 99 -18.40 10.82 -8.83
C GLY A 99 -17.80 11.01 -7.43
N GLY A 100 -17.88 12.23 -6.90
CA GLY A 100 -17.37 12.56 -5.57
C GLY A 100 -15.84 12.60 -5.48
N GLU A 101 -15.33 12.79 -4.27
CA GLU A 101 -13.91 13.02 -4.02
C GLU A 101 -13.01 11.88 -4.54
N VAL A 102 -13.46 10.62 -4.48
CA VAL A 102 -12.70 9.48 -5.02
C VAL A 102 -12.41 9.59 -6.52
N ALA A 103 -13.30 10.23 -7.30
CA ALA A 103 -13.08 10.43 -8.73
C ALA A 103 -11.97 11.46 -9.02
N GLU A 104 -11.57 12.23 -8.02
CA GLU A 104 -10.47 13.20 -8.09
C GLU A 104 -9.22 12.65 -7.39
N THR A 105 -9.37 11.98 -6.23
CA THR A 105 -8.23 11.50 -5.43
C THR A 105 -7.65 10.19 -5.94
N ALA A 106 -8.46 9.30 -6.53
CA ALA A 106 -7.97 8.05 -7.11
C ALA A 106 -7.47 8.30 -8.53
N GLY A 107 -6.36 7.67 -8.88
CA GLY A 107 -5.71 7.90 -10.17
C GLY A 107 -4.94 6.71 -10.68
N ARG A 108 -4.57 6.80 -11.95
CA ARG A 108 -3.71 5.83 -12.60
C ARG A 108 -2.26 6.20 -12.37
N VAL A 109 -1.43 5.20 -12.11
CA VAL A 109 0.01 5.35 -11.87
C VAL A 109 0.73 4.80 -13.08
N PHE A 110 1.71 5.55 -13.60
CA PHE A 110 2.54 5.12 -14.72
C PHE A 110 4.01 5.18 -14.33
N PHE A 111 4.79 4.20 -14.79
CA PHE A 111 6.21 4.11 -14.49
C PHE A 111 6.93 3.23 -15.52
N THR A 112 8.25 3.24 -15.46
CA THR A 112 9.12 2.39 -16.27
C THR A 112 9.67 1.27 -15.37
N PHE A 113 9.32 0.02 -15.67
CA PHE A 113 9.83 -1.19 -15.04
C PHE A 113 10.74 -1.95 -16.01
N ASN A 114 12.01 -2.13 -15.64
CA ASN A 114 13.01 -2.81 -16.48
C ASN A 114 13.03 -2.30 -17.94
N GLY A 115 12.88 -0.98 -18.12
CA GLY A 115 12.84 -0.32 -19.43
C GLY A 115 11.49 -0.36 -20.16
N ASN A 116 10.47 -0.99 -19.60
CA ASN A 116 9.14 -1.08 -20.20
C ASN A 116 8.14 -0.15 -19.50
N PRO A 117 7.32 0.62 -20.24
CA PRO A 117 6.19 1.35 -19.69
C PRO A 117 5.19 0.42 -19.03
N ALA A 118 4.90 0.66 -17.76
CA ALA A 118 3.99 -0.11 -16.94
C ALA A 118 2.97 0.80 -16.25
N SER A 119 1.85 0.21 -15.80
CA SER A 119 0.85 0.92 -15.03
C SER A 119 0.33 0.17 -13.82
N CYS A 120 -0.06 0.96 -12.81
CA CYS A 120 -0.78 0.60 -11.60
C CYS A 120 -1.89 1.65 -11.35
N SER A 121 -2.43 1.66 -10.14
CA SER A 121 -3.32 2.65 -9.57
C SER A 121 -2.75 3.20 -8.25
N GLY A 122 -3.32 4.29 -7.76
CA GLY A 122 -2.96 4.90 -6.49
C GLY A 122 -4.03 5.88 -6.02
N ASN A 123 -3.85 6.44 -4.83
CA ASN A 123 -4.77 7.41 -4.26
C ASN A 123 -4.05 8.50 -3.47
N ALA A 124 -4.48 9.75 -3.67
CA ALA A 124 -4.04 10.89 -2.88
C ALA A 124 -4.65 10.83 -1.47
N VAL A 125 -3.79 10.92 -0.45
CA VAL A 125 -4.21 10.88 0.97
C VAL A 125 -3.84 12.17 1.67
N THR A 126 -4.64 12.57 2.65
CA THR A 126 -4.32 13.69 3.53
C THR A 126 -2.95 13.46 4.17
N SER A 127 -2.03 14.43 4.06
CA SER A 127 -0.69 14.36 4.63
C SER A 127 -0.16 15.74 5.03
N GLY A 128 0.84 15.79 5.92
CA GLY A 128 1.44 17.05 6.39
C GLY A 128 2.09 17.87 5.27
N ASN A 129 2.71 17.20 4.29
CA ASN A 129 3.31 17.82 3.11
C ASN A 129 2.36 17.93 1.90
N ARG A 130 1.10 17.49 2.03
CA ARG A 130 0.02 17.62 1.02
C ARG A 130 0.32 16.97 -0.34
N SER A 131 1.26 16.03 -0.36
CA SER A 131 1.88 15.52 -1.59
C SER A 131 2.07 14.00 -1.60
N VAL A 132 1.32 13.27 -0.77
CA VAL A 132 1.46 11.80 -0.65
C VAL A 132 0.41 11.08 -1.48
N VAL A 133 0.89 10.10 -2.27
CA VAL A 133 0.08 9.07 -2.93
C VAL A 133 0.38 7.73 -2.26
N ILE A 134 -0.65 6.97 -1.90
CA ILE A 134 -0.51 5.58 -1.44
C ILE A 134 -0.82 4.63 -2.59
N THR A 135 -0.01 3.58 -2.72
CA THR A 135 -0.09 2.55 -3.75
C THR A 135 0.42 1.21 -3.19
N ALA A 136 0.59 0.19 -4.02
CA ALA A 136 1.20 -1.07 -3.63
C ALA A 136 2.73 -1.00 -3.69
N GLY A 137 3.42 -1.79 -2.88
CA GLY A 137 4.89 -1.87 -2.88
C GLY A 137 5.43 -2.27 -4.25
N HIS A 138 4.82 -3.25 -4.90
CA HIS A 138 5.18 -3.69 -6.24
C HIS A 138 5.00 -2.60 -7.31
N CYS A 139 4.17 -1.59 -7.06
CA CYS A 139 3.96 -0.43 -7.94
C CYS A 139 4.99 0.68 -7.75
N VAL A 140 5.94 0.53 -6.81
CA VAL A 140 7.11 1.41 -6.66
C VAL A 140 8.44 0.68 -6.80
N LYS A 141 8.48 -0.60 -6.42
CA LYS A 141 9.65 -1.47 -6.55
C LYS A 141 9.26 -2.92 -6.71
N TYR A 142 9.86 -3.61 -7.68
CA TYR A 142 9.66 -5.04 -7.84
C TYR A 142 10.88 -5.73 -8.46
N GLN A 143 11.12 -6.99 -8.12
CA GLN A 143 12.27 -7.80 -8.56
C GLN A 143 13.60 -7.07 -8.36
N GLY A 144 13.76 -6.46 -7.18
CA GLY A 144 14.95 -5.69 -6.82
C GLY A 144 15.15 -4.36 -7.54
N SER A 145 14.21 -3.94 -8.40
CA SER A 145 14.32 -2.70 -9.17
C SER A 145 13.29 -1.67 -8.73
N TRP A 146 13.77 -0.49 -8.35
CA TRP A 146 12.92 0.68 -8.19
C TRP A 146 12.44 1.15 -9.56
N HIS A 147 11.16 1.50 -9.65
CA HIS A 147 10.61 2.00 -10.90
C HIS A 147 11.06 3.43 -11.14
N THR A 148 11.21 3.79 -12.42
CA THR A 148 11.60 5.14 -12.84
C THR A 148 10.47 5.79 -13.63
N ASP A 149 10.58 7.07 -13.99
CA ASP A 149 9.51 7.82 -14.68
C ASP A 149 8.16 7.74 -13.95
N TRP A 150 8.18 7.70 -12.63
CA TRP A 150 6.96 7.46 -11.87
C TRP A 150 6.08 8.72 -11.86
N ILE A 151 4.86 8.61 -12.38
CA ILE A 151 3.84 9.67 -12.34
C ILE A 151 2.51 9.13 -11.80
N PHE A 152 1.78 10.02 -11.14
CA PHE A 152 0.41 9.82 -10.72
C PHE A 152 -0.53 10.75 -11.51
N VAL A 153 -1.61 10.20 -12.06
CA VAL A 153 -2.61 10.94 -12.82
C VAL A 153 -3.98 10.78 -12.13
N PRO A 154 -4.34 11.69 -11.22
CA PRO A 154 -5.64 11.69 -10.56
C PRO A 154 -6.77 11.89 -11.56
N GLY A 155 -7.89 11.16 -11.38
CA GLY A 155 -9.05 11.24 -12.27
C GLY A 155 -8.75 10.92 -13.73
N TYR A 156 -7.77 10.04 -14.00
CA TYR A 156 -7.40 9.62 -15.34
C TYR A 156 -8.62 9.15 -16.15
N ASP A 157 -8.71 9.56 -17.41
CA ASP A 157 -9.78 9.16 -18.32
C ASP A 157 -9.23 9.04 -19.74
N ASP A 158 -8.98 7.81 -20.20
CA ASP A 158 -8.44 7.47 -21.54
C ASP A 158 -7.34 8.43 -22.07
N GLY A 159 -6.29 8.64 -21.28
CA GLY A 159 -5.15 9.48 -21.64
C GLY A 159 -5.33 10.97 -21.33
N ALA A 160 -6.50 11.39 -20.86
CA ALA A 160 -6.71 12.69 -20.25
C ALA A 160 -6.18 12.70 -18.81
N ALA A 161 -5.57 13.83 -18.44
CA ALA A 161 -5.07 14.13 -17.10
C ALA A 161 -5.77 15.40 -16.59
N PRO A 162 -7.05 15.33 -16.20
CA PRO A 162 -7.85 16.53 -15.86
C PRO A 162 -7.27 17.32 -14.69
N TYR A 163 -6.57 16.64 -13.77
CA TYR A 163 -5.91 17.24 -12.62
C TYR A 163 -4.37 17.27 -12.77
N GLY A 164 -3.88 17.06 -13.99
CA GLY A 164 -2.47 17.09 -14.34
C GLY A 164 -1.71 15.80 -14.02
N GLU A 165 -0.43 15.81 -14.36
CA GLU A 165 0.50 14.70 -14.18
C GLU A 165 1.48 15.02 -13.06
N TRP A 166 1.45 14.21 -11.99
CA TRP A 166 2.19 14.46 -10.76
C TRP A 166 3.41 13.55 -10.69
N VAL A 167 4.59 14.11 -10.94
CA VAL A 167 5.85 13.36 -10.94
C VAL A 167 6.28 13.07 -9.51
N ALA A 168 6.62 11.81 -9.21
CA ALA A 168 7.23 11.48 -7.93
C ALA A 168 8.66 12.00 -7.85
N ARG A 169 8.97 12.71 -6.76
CA ARG A 169 10.36 13.00 -6.36
C ARG A 169 10.95 11.89 -5.51
N GLN A 170 10.09 11.17 -4.77
CA GLN A 170 10.48 10.04 -3.95
C GLN A 170 9.43 8.94 -4.03
N THR A 171 9.89 7.70 -4.06
CA THR A 171 9.07 6.50 -3.89
C THR A 171 9.57 5.72 -2.68
N LEU A 172 8.65 5.17 -1.91
CA LEU A 172 8.93 4.52 -0.63
C LEU A 172 8.17 3.20 -0.55
N THR A 173 8.71 2.22 0.15
CA THR A 173 8.02 0.96 0.45
C THR A 173 8.40 0.45 1.84
N THR A 174 7.60 -0.47 2.38
CA THR A 174 7.91 -1.12 3.65
C THR A 174 9.25 -1.87 3.58
N PRO A 175 10.01 -1.98 4.69
CA PRO A 175 11.28 -2.71 4.70
C PRO A 175 11.11 -4.22 4.40
N GLN A 176 9.96 -4.80 4.70
CA GLN A 176 9.63 -6.19 4.40
C GLN A 176 9.43 -6.40 2.89
N TRP A 177 8.73 -5.47 2.23
CA TRP A 177 8.63 -5.48 0.77
C TRP A 177 10.00 -5.27 0.11
N GLU A 178 10.78 -4.31 0.63
CA GLU A 178 12.13 -4.04 0.16
C GLU A 178 13.03 -5.29 0.21
N ALA A 179 12.98 -6.01 1.32
CA ALA A 179 13.88 -7.12 1.59
C ALA A 179 13.51 -8.39 0.83
N SER A 180 12.22 -8.71 0.74
CA SER A 180 11.78 -10.04 0.29
C SER A 180 10.46 -10.07 -0.46
N GLU A 181 9.87 -8.92 -0.80
CA GLU A 181 8.57 -8.86 -1.51
C GLU A 181 7.46 -9.62 -0.74
N ASP A 182 7.45 -9.47 0.58
CA ASP A 182 6.45 -10.09 1.45
C ASP A 182 5.06 -9.47 1.22
N LEU A 183 4.13 -10.27 0.72
CA LEU A 183 2.77 -9.86 0.35
C LEU A 183 2.02 -9.16 1.50
N ASN A 184 2.27 -9.55 2.75
CA ASN A 184 1.63 -8.91 3.92
C ASN A 184 1.96 -7.41 4.05
N TYR A 185 3.04 -6.98 3.38
CA TYR A 185 3.59 -5.64 3.47
C TYR A 185 3.75 -4.99 2.10
N ASP A 186 2.99 -5.43 1.10
CA ASP A 186 2.94 -4.86 -0.26
C ASP A 186 2.29 -3.47 -0.29
N VAL A 187 2.91 -2.53 0.42
CA VAL A 187 2.47 -1.14 0.57
C VAL A 187 3.57 -0.22 0.12
N GLY A 188 3.23 0.68 -0.80
CA GLY A 188 4.10 1.69 -1.36
C GLY A 188 3.52 3.09 -1.14
N ALA A 189 4.41 4.08 -1.16
CA ALA A 189 4.05 5.48 -1.16
C ALA A 189 4.89 6.24 -2.20
N ALA A 190 4.33 7.31 -2.73
CA ALA A 190 5.07 8.27 -3.53
C ALA A 190 4.86 9.67 -2.97
N VAL A 191 5.92 10.46 -2.93
CA VAL A 191 5.86 11.88 -2.65
C VAL A 191 6.07 12.62 -3.96
N VAL A 192 5.04 13.34 -4.39
CA VAL A 192 5.02 14.02 -5.69
C VAL A 192 5.52 15.46 -5.59
N GLU A 193 6.06 15.96 -6.70
CA GLU A 193 6.44 17.37 -6.84
C GLU A 193 5.19 18.26 -6.95
N PRO A 194 5.24 19.52 -6.47
CA PRO A 194 4.21 20.50 -6.75
C PRO A 194 4.03 20.71 -8.26
N LEU A 195 2.79 20.75 -8.72
CA LEU A 195 2.46 21.03 -10.11
C LEU A 195 2.00 22.49 -10.22
N ASN A 196 2.69 23.28 -11.05
CA ASN A 196 2.39 24.71 -11.24
C ASN A 196 2.32 25.52 -9.93
N GLY A 197 3.11 25.11 -8.92
CA GLY A 197 3.15 25.76 -7.60
C GLY A 197 2.05 25.32 -6.63
N ALA A 198 1.18 24.38 -7.00
CA ALA A 198 0.17 23.79 -6.12
C ALA A 198 0.61 22.38 -5.66
N HIS A 199 0.24 22.02 -4.42
CA HIS A 199 0.44 20.66 -3.93
C HIS A 199 -0.72 19.75 -4.35
N LEU A 200 -0.48 18.44 -4.37
CA LEU A 200 -1.44 17.45 -4.85
C LEU A 200 -2.79 17.59 -4.15
N THR A 201 -2.82 17.52 -2.83
CA THR A 201 -4.09 17.52 -2.09
C THR A 201 -4.72 18.90 -1.98
N ASP A 202 -4.02 19.97 -2.38
CA ASP A 202 -4.63 21.29 -2.58
C ASP A 202 -5.49 21.32 -3.86
N VAL A 203 -5.19 20.44 -4.84
CA VAL A 203 -5.87 20.39 -6.15
C VAL A 203 -7.00 19.36 -6.17
N VAL A 204 -6.76 18.15 -5.66
CA VAL A 204 -7.70 17.02 -5.82
C VAL A 204 -8.39 16.57 -4.53
N GLY A 205 -8.14 17.28 -3.42
CA GLY A 205 -8.52 16.79 -2.10
C GLY A 205 -7.60 15.67 -1.63
N GLY A 206 -8.00 14.95 -0.57
CA GLY A 206 -7.17 13.93 0.02
C GLY A 206 -7.95 13.06 0.98
N GLN A 207 -8.06 11.78 0.66
CA GLN A 207 -8.80 10.84 1.48
C GLN A 207 -8.15 10.67 2.84
N GLY A 208 -8.96 10.38 3.85
CA GLY A 208 -8.44 9.97 5.16
C GLY A 208 -7.67 8.65 5.01
N ILE A 209 -6.74 8.39 5.93
CA ILE A 209 -6.02 7.11 6.00
C ILE A 209 -6.03 6.59 7.45
N ALA A 210 -6.20 5.29 7.62
CA ALA A 210 -6.20 4.65 8.92
C ALA A 210 -5.36 3.38 8.93
N PHE A 211 -4.83 3.10 10.11
CA PHE A 211 -3.97 1.97 10.40
C PHE A 211 -4.51 1.23 11.61
N ASN A 212 -4.14 -0.03 11.76
CA ASN A 212 -4.48 -0.87 12.91
C ASN A 212 -6.01 -0.99 13.16
N GLN A 213 -6.79 -0.98 12.07
CA GLN A 213 -8.25 -1.04 12.13
C GLN A 213 -8.75 -2.48 12.34
N GLN A 214 -10.02 -2.64 12.73
CA GLN A 214 -10.59 -3.96 12.85
C GLN A 214 -10.69 -4.66 11.47
N ARG A 215 -10.46 -5.97 11.45
CA ARG A 215 -10.57 -6.81 10.25
C ARG A 215 -12.01 -7.26 10.00
N GLY A 216 -12.29 -7.73 8.78
CA GLY A 216 -13.60 -8.28 8.42
C GLY A 216 -14.69 -7.22 8.31
N GLN A 217 -14.31 -5.99 7.95
CA GLN A 217 -15.23 -4.88 7.72
C GLN A 217 -15.65 -4.83 6.25
N ASP A 218 -16.82 -4.23 5.96
CA ASP A 218 -17.19 -3.87 4.60
C ASP A 218 -16.24 -2.77 4.07
N MET A 219 -15.80 -2.91 2.83
CA MET A 219 -14.88 -1.98 2.18
C MET A 219 -15.26 -1.75 0.71
N TYR A 220 -14.84 -0.59 0.19
CA TYR A 220 -14.84 -0.29 -1.25
C TYR A 220 -13.41 -0.27 -1.76
N ALA A 221 -13.11 -1.10 -2.76
CA ALA A 221 -11.84 -1.09 -3.48
C ALA A 221 -12.02 -0.37 -4.82
N PHE A 222 -11.06 0.47 -5.19
CA PHE A 222 -11.05 1.20 -6.47
C PHE A 222 -9.78 0.93 -7.25
N GLY A 223 -9.78 1.10 -8.57
CA GLY A 223 -8.58 1.04 -9.40
C GLY A 223 -8.87 1.16 -10.90
N TYR A 224 -7.80 1.15 -11.70
CA TYR A 224 -7.83 1.19 -13.17
C TYR A 224 -7.31 -0.13 -13.74
N PRO A 225 -8.10 -1.23 -13.67
CA PRO A 225 -7.73 -2.50 -14.29
C PRO A 225 -7.55 -2.33 -15.81
N ALA A 226 -6.47 -2.89 -16.35
CA ALA A 226 -6.06 -2.71 -17.75
C ALA A 226 -5.78 -4.03 -18.47
N ALA A 227 -6.36 -5.12 -17.99
CA ALA A 227 -6.41 -6.40 -18.69
C ALA A 227 -7.85 -6.84 -18.93
N ASP A 228 -8.06 -7.66 -19.97
CA ASP A 228 -9.39 -8.06 -20.40
C ASP A 228 -10.25 -8.58 -19.23
N PRO A 229 -11.51 -8.12 -19.09
CA PRO A 229 -12.27 -7.33 -20.06
C PRO A 229 -12.07 -5.80 -19.99
N TYR A 230 -11.14 -5.32 -19.16
CA TYR A 230 -10.86 -3.88 -18.97
C TYR A 230 -9.69 -3.40 -19.84
N ASP A 231 -9.65 -2.09 -20.10
CA ASP A 231 -8.61 -1.44 -20.91
C ASP A 231 -7.84 -0.34 -20.15
N GLY A 232 -8.17 -0.10 -18.89
CA GLY A 232 -7.51 0.88 -18.03
C GLY A 232 -7.94 2.32 -18.26
N SER A 233 -9.03 2.55 -19.02
CA SER A 233 -9.56 3.89 -19.29
C SER A 233 -10.45 4.43 -18.17
N GLU A 234 -11.16 3.55 -17.44
CA GLU A 234 -12.17 3.92 -16.46
C GLU A 234 -11.76 3.57 -15.02
N LEU A 235 -12.26 4.36 -14.06
CA LEU A 235 -12.20 4.02 -12.64
C LEU A 235 -13.23 2.91 -12.35
N ILE A 236 -12.75 1.77 -11.92
CA ILE A 236 -13.56 0.60 -11.56
C ILE A 236 -13.59 0.45 -10.04
N HIS A 237 -14.67 -0.12 -9.52
CA HIS A 237 -14.78 -0.43 -8.10
C HIS A 237 -15.28 -1.85 -7.83
N CYS A 238 -14.97 -2.33 -6.62
CA CYS A 238 -15.52 -3.51 -5.99
C CYS A 238 -15.96 -3.13 -4.58
N ALA A 239 -17.03 -3.73 -4.07
CA ALA A 239 -17.58 -3.39 -2.76
C ALA A 239 -18.19 -4.61 -2.09
N GLY A 240 -17.87 -4.80 -0.82
CA GLY A 240 -18.48 -5.86 -0.02
C GLY A 240 -17.71 -6.20 1.25
N GLY A 241 -18.20 -7.23 1.93
CA GLY A 241 -17.60 -7.74 3.15
C GLY A 241 -16.24 -8.37 2.90
N THR A 242 -15.26 -7.99 3.71
CA THR A 242 -13.92 -8.57 3.69
C THR A 242 -13.78 -9.76 4.63
N PHE A 243 -12.81 -10.61 4.37
CA PHE A 243 -12.34 -11.66 5.28
C PHE A 243 -10.81 -11.73 5.23
N THR A 244 -10.19 -12.37 6.22
CA THR A 244 -8.73 -12.59 6.21
C THR A 244 -8.39 -13.72 5.23
N ASP A 245 -7.32 -13.57 4.46
CA ASP A 245 -6.78 -14.64 3.60
C ASP A 245 -6.64 -15.95 4.40
N PRO A 246 -7.33 -17.04 4.00
CA PRO A 246 -7.22 -18.32 4.68
C PRO A 246 -6.02 -19.16 4.20
N PHE A 247 -5.16 -18.62 3.33
CA PHE A 247 -4.07 -19.35 2.70
C PHE A 247 -2.69 -18.97 3.24
N THR A 248 -2.07 -17.92 2.70
CA THR A 248 -0.62 -17.67 2.89
C THR A 248 -0.31 -16.34 3.56
N THR A 249 -1.27 -15.43 3.67
CA THR A 249 -1.08 -14.10 4.23
C THR A 249 -2.11 -13.80 5.33
N ASP A 250 -1.88 -12.70 6.05
CA ASP A 250 -2.83 -12.08 6.97
C ASP A 250 -3.55 -10.91 6.28
N ASP A 251 -3.77 -10.98 4.97
CA ASP A 251 -4.32 -9.86 4.20
C ASP A 251 -5.84 -9.86 4.18
N HIS A 252 -6.41 -8.71 3.81
CA HIS A 252 -7.83 -8.63 3.51
C HIS A 252 -8.11 -9.29 2.15
N ALA A 253 -9.29 -9.90 2.02
CA ALA A 253 -9.80 -10.46 0.79
C ALA A 253 -11.26 -10.02 0.58
N MET A 254 -11.62 -9.67 -0.66
CA MET A 254 -13.01 -9.43 -1.08
C MET A 254 -13.26 -9.99 -2.47
N ARG A 255 -14.54 -10.17 -2.83
CA ARG A 255 -14.91 -10.49 -4.21
C ARG A 255 -14.63 -9.29 -5.10
N CYS A 256 -13.85 -9.50 -6.15
CA CYS A 256 -13.49 -8.47 -7.09
C CYS A 256 -12.88 -9.07 -8.35
N ASP A 257 -13.41 -8.66 -9.50
CA ASP A 257 -13.03 -9.10 -10.83
C ASP A 257 -12.04 -8.11 -11.48
N MET A 258 -11.65 -7.03 -10.79
CA MET A 258 -10.61 -6.12 -11.29
C MET A 258 -9.33 -6.91 -11.60
N THR A 259 -8.74 -6.61 -12.75
CA THR A 259 -7.52 -7.26 -13.25
C THR A 259 -6.27 -6.41 -13.00
N GLY A 260 -5.10 -6.93 -13.40
CA GLY A 260 -3.85 -6.19 -13.37
C GLY A 260 -3.96 -4.76 -13.92
N GLY A 261 -3.25 -3.83 -13.29
CA GLY A 261 -3.42 -2.38 -13.44
C GLY A 261 -4.24 -1.74 -12.30
N SER A 262 -5.17 -2.49 -11.69
CA SER A 262 -5.88 -2.03 -10.49
C SER A 262 -4.98 -1.97 -9.26
N SER A 263 -3.86 -2.68 -9.27
CA SER A 263 -2.88 -2.76 -8.18
C SER A 263 -2.50 -1.39 -7.64
N GLY A 264 -2.44 -1.25 -6.32
CA GLY A 264 -2.20 -0.01 -5.61
C GLY A 264 -3.43 0.90 -5.44
N GLY A 265 -4.54 0.59 -6.12
CA GLY A 265 -5.78 1.33 -5.95
C GLY A 265 -6.35 1.16 -4.52
N PRO A 266 -7.04 2.18 -3.98
CA PRO A 266 -7.35 2.28 -2.55
C PRO A 266 -8.49 1.37 -2.11
N TRP A 267 -8.44 0.89 -0.87
CA TRP A 267 -9.56 0.26 -0.17
C TRP A 267 -10.04 1.17 0.96
N PHE A 268 -11.30 1.57 0.93
CA PHE A 268 -11.91 2.49 1.88
C PHE A 268 -12.82 1.81 2.89
N LEU A 269 -12.62 2.16 4.16
CA LEU A 269 -13.59 1.98 5.24
C LEU A 269 -14.59 3.15 5.26
N GLY A 270 -15.84 2.86 5.61
CA GLY A 270 -16.86 3.88 5.84
C GLY A 270 -17.09 4.80 4.66
N PHE A 271 -16.98 4.26 3.44
CA PHE A 271 -17.11 5.02 2.20
C PHE A 271 -18.54 5.54 2.03
N ASP A 272 -18.67 6.84 1.80
CA ASP A 272 -19.92 7.52 1.48
C ASP A 272 -20.00 7.74 -0.03
N GLU A 273 -20.89 6.99 -0.70
CA GLU A 273 -21.07 7.07 -2.16
C GLU A 273 -21.53 8.45 -2.63
N ALA A 274 -22.22 9.23 -1.79
CA ALA A 274 -22.75 10.53 -2.17
C ALA A 274 -21.67 11.61 -2.21
N THR A 275 -20.68 11.53 -1.31
CA THR A 275 -19.55 12.46 -1.25
C THR A 275 -18.30 11.92 -1.94
N GLY A 276 -18.22 10.61 -2.16
CA GLY A 276 -17.03 9.92 -2.63
C GLY A 276 -15.90 9.92 -1.60
N THR A 277 -16.21 10.08 -0.32
CA THR A 277 -15.21 10.13 0.77
C THR A 277 -15.15 8.83 1.54
N GLY A 278 -13.96 8.39 1.91
CA GLY A 278 -13.76 7.27 2.82
C GLY A 278 -12.43 7.36 3.55
N VAL A 279 -12.13 6.33 4.34
CA VAL A 279 -10.85 6.23 5.05
C VAL A 279 -10.07 5.06 4.49
N GLN A 280 -8.99 5.34 3.78
CA GLN A 280 -8.16 4.32 3.15
C GLN A 280 -7.49 3.45 4.23
N ALA A 281 -7.63 2.13 4.11
CA ALA A 281 -7.10 1.17 5.08
C ALA A 281 -6.45 -0.06 4.43
N SER A 282 -6.38 -0.11 3.09
CA SER A 282 -5.62 -1.09 2.33
C SER A 282 -5.44 -0.60 0.87
N VAL A 283 -4.85 -1.45 0.03
CA VAL A 283 -4.70 -1.27 -1.42
C VAL A 283 -4.96 -2.59 -2.16
N ASN A 284 -5.34 -2.55 -3.43
CA ASN A 284 -5.28 -3.75 -4.30
C ASN A 284 -3.83 -4.22 -4.39
N SER A 285 -3.56 -5.50 -4.13
CA SER A 285 -2.19 -6.03 -4.16
C SER A 285 -2.07 -7.23 -5.10
N PHE A 286 -2.79 -8.33 -4.83
CA PHE A 286 -2.64 -9.55 -5.63
C PHE A 286 -3.95 -10.33 -5.76
N GLY A 287 -3.91 -11.34 -6.63
CA GLY A 287 -4.93 -12.38 -6.75
C GLY A 287 -4.30 -13.75 -6.92
N TYR A 288 -5.02 -14.81 -6.55
CA TYR A 288 -4.57 -16.18 -6.78
C TYR A 288 -5.11 -16.72 -8.09
N THR A 289 -4.23 -17.32 -8.90
CA THR A 289 -4.64 -18.01 -10.14
C THR A 289 -5.63 -19.15 -9.91
N PHE A 290 -5.56 -19.82 -8.76
CA PHE A 290 -6.47 -20.90 -8.38
C PHE A 290 -7.79 -20.41 -7.75
N LEU A 291 -7.89 -19.12 -7.40
CA LEU A 291 -9.08 -18.50 -6.79
C LEU A 291 -9.43 -17.20 -7.54
N PRO A 292 -9.97 -17.31 -8.77
CA PRO A 292 -10.38 -16.14 -9.54
C PRO A 292 -11.57 -15.41 -8.87
N GLY A 293 -11.73 -14.13 -9.18
CA GLY A 293 -12.83 -13.29 -8.68
C GLY A 293 -12.62 -12.79 -7.25
N TYR A 294 -11.38 -12.82 -6.76
CA TYR A 294 -11.00 -12.28 -5.47
C TYR A 294 -9.77 -11.39 -5.60
N MET A 295 -9.82 -10.24 -4.92
CA MET A 295 -8.69 -9.32 -4.77
C MET A 295 -8.24 -9.34 -3.31
N PHE A 296 -6.93 -9.31 -3.11
CA PHE A 296 -6.29 -9.27 -1.81
C PHE A 296 -5.59 -7.94 -1.61
N GLY A 297 -5.62 -7.44 -0.38
CA GLY A 297 -5.01 -6.18 -0.01
C GLY A 297 -4.37 -6.25 1.37
N PRO A 298 -3.13 -5.73 1.54
CA PRO A 298 -2.40 -5.87 2.78
C PRO A 298 -3.10 -5.17 3.95
N TYR A 299 -2.99 -5.76 5.13
CA TYR A 299 -3.45 -5.11 6.35
C TYR A 299 -2.55 -3.91 6.68
N PHE A 300 -3.14 -2.72 6.80
CA PHE A 300 -2.42 -1.52 7.19
C PHE A 300 -2.12 -1.51 8.69
N GLY A 301 -1.08 -2.25 9.09
CA GLY A 301 -0.54 -2.28 10.45
C GLY A 301 0.46 -1.16 10.74
N SER A 302 1.29 -1.36 11.77
CA SER A 302 2.34 -0.43 12.20
C SER A 302 3.35 -0.08 11.10
N GLU A 303 3.65 -1.03 10.23
CA GLU A 303 4.63 -0.91 9.16
C GLU A 303 4.13 0.02 8.06
N ALA A 304 2.86 -0.13 7.66
CA ALA A 304 2.19 0.79 6.74
C ALA A 304 2.05 2.19 7.36
N GLN A 305 1.78 2.26 8.67
CA GLN A 305 1.75 3.54 9.39
C GLN A 305 3.10 4.25 9.36
N ALA A 306 4.19 3.54 9.67
CA ALA A 306 5.54 4.09 9.63
C ALA A 306 5.94 4.55 8.22
N LEU A 307 5.58 3.78 7.18
CA LEU A 307 5.75 4.18 5.78
C LEU A 307 5.02 5.49 5.48
N TYR A 308 3.74 5.61 5.87
CA TYR A 308 2.96 6.82 5.67
C TYR A 308 3.55 8.02 6.42
N GLU A 309 3.93 7.86 7.69
CA GLU A 309 4.52 8.94 8.50
C GLU A 309 5.83 9.45 7.90
N GLN A 310 6.66 8.54 7.38
CA GLN A 310 7.89 8.89 6.68
C GLN A 310 7.60 9.64 5.37
N ALA A 311 6.61 9.21 4.59
CA ALA A 311 6.23 9.87 3.35
C ALA A 311 5.59 11.26 3.59
N ALA A 312 4.76 11.38 4.64
CA ALA A 312 4.03 12.60 4.97
C ALA A 312 4.91 13.71 5.54
N SER A 313 6.11 13.37 6.01
CA SER A 313 7.10 14.30 6.58
C SER A 313 8.27 14.64 5.65
N ALA A 314 8.33 13.99 4.48
CA ALA A 314 9.38 14.16 3.48
C ALA A 314 9.26 15.46 2.67
#